data_AF-A0A328RZT7-F1
#
_entry.id   AF-A0A328RZT7-F1
#
_cell.length_a   1.000
_cell.length_b   1.000
_cell.length_c   1.000
_cell.angle_alpha   90.00
_cell.angle_beta   90.00
_cell.angle_gamma   90.00
#
_symmetry.space_group_name_H-M   'P 1'
#
loop_
_entity.id
_entity.type
_entity.pdbx_description
1 polymer ?
#
loop_
_entity_poly.entity_id
_entity_poly.type
_entity_poly.pdbx_seq_one_letter_code
_entity_poly.pdbx_strand_id
1 'polypeptide(L)'
;MILINMDNLDFFEKYFDKDPTPEVVEKLVDELSLKLDKITGYETEIYQDMDNPTYYRIYAGCCAVEVYLEDNKIQVDFDNNWQIRSSETKNTSQKTNQEKLGEF
;
A
#
# COMPACT_ATOMS: atom_id res chain seq x y z
N MET A 1 5.98 3.99 -14.29
CA MET A 1 5.38 4.61 -13.09
C MET A 1 4.06 3.91 -12.84
N ILE A 2 3.96 3.19 -11.72
CA ILE A 2 2.76 2.44 -11.35
C ILE A 2 1.98 3.25 -10.32
N LEU A 3 0.69 3.42 -10.56
CA LEU A 3 -0.22 4.17 -9.68
C LEU A 3 -0.95 3.17 -8.77
N ILE A 4 -0.75 3.27 -7.45
CA ILE A 4 -1.56 2.54 -6.46
C ILE A 4 -2.51 3.53 -5.80
N ASN A 5 -3.79 3.16 -5.71
CA ASN A 5 -4.73 3.80 -4.81
C ASN A 5 -4.60 3.19 -3.40
N MET A 6 -4.48 4.02 -2.35
CA MET A 6 -4.47 3.58 -0.95
C MET A 6 -5.68 2.72 -0.56
N ASP A 7 -6.86 2.91 -1.15
CA ASP A 7 -8.03 2.04 -0.87
C ASP A 7 -7.76 0.57 -1.25
N ASN A 8 -6.81 0.32 -2.19
CA ASN A 8 -6.41 -1.04 -2.52
C ASN A 8 -5.51 -1.67 -1.45
N LEU A 9 -4.95 -0.84 -0.56
CA LEU A 9 -4.00 -1.17 0.49
C LEU A 9 -4.66 -1.28 1.89
N ASP A 10 -5.94 -0.94 2.06
CA ASP A 10 -6.66 -1.09 3.36
C ASP A 10 -6.59 -2.50 3.98
N PHE A 11 -6.31 -3.53 3.17
CA PHE A 11 -6.10 -4.89 3.67
C PHE A 11 -4.87 -5.06 4.56
N PHE A 12 -3.89 -4.14 4.53
CA PHE A 12 -2.72 -4.19 5.39
C PHE A 12 -3.08 -4.01 6.87
N GLU A 13 -4.15 -3.28 7.18
CA GLU A 13 -4.51 -2.93 8.56
C GLU A 13 -4.65 -4.17 9.45
N LYS A 14 -5.24 -5.26 8.93
CA LYS A 14 -5.42 -6.52 9.67
C LYS A 14 -4.11 -7.22 10.07
N TYR A 15 -2.98 -6.82 9.50
CA TYR A 15 -1.65 -7.37 9.81
C TYR A 15 -0.89 -6.51 10.82
N PHE A 16 -1.14 -5.20 10.84
CA PHE A 16 -0.48 -4.29 11.78
C PHE A 16 -0.99 -4.42 13.22
N ASP A 17 -2.23 -4.90 13.42
CA ASP A 17 -2.79 -5.19 14.75
C ASP A 17 -2.36 -6.56 15.33
N LYS A 18 -1.64 -7.39 14.56
CA LYS A 18 -1.22 -8.73 15.00
C LYS A 18 0.19 -8.71 15.55
N ASP A 19 0.47 -9.63 16.47
CA ASP A 19 1.86 -9.96 16.83
C ASP A 19 2.64 -10.34 15.57
N PRO A 20 3.74 -9.64 15.26
CA PRO A 20 4.40 -9.79 14.00
C PRO A 20 5.34 -11.00 14.06
N THR A 21 4.84 -12.12 13.56
CA THR A 21 5.59 -13.38 13.42
C THR A 21 6.00 -13.59 11.96
N PRO A 22 7.00 -14.43 11.68
CA PRO A 22 7.38 -14.78 10.30
C PRO A 22 6.18 -15.28 9.47
N GLU A 23 5.28 -16.05 10.07
CA GLU A 23 4.06 -16.55 9.40
C GLU A 23 3.08 -15.42 9.03
N VAL A 24 2.98 -14.37 9.86
CA VAL A 24 2.16 -13.19 9.56
C VAL A 24 2.76 -12.40 8.40
N VAL A 25 4.08 -12.26 8.36
CA VAL A 25 4.81 -11.62 7.26
C VAL A 25 4.62 -12.40 5.95
N GLU A 26 4.79 -13.72 5.97
CA GLU A 26 4.61 -14.58 4.79
C GLU A 26 3.18 -14.46 4.22
N LYS A 27 2.16 -14.53 5.09
CA LYS A 27 0.75 -14.33 4.67
C LYS A 27 0.51 -12.94 4.11
N LEU A 28 1.20 -11.92 4.60
CA LEU A 28 1.08 -10.58 4.08
C LEU A 28 1.70 -10.50 2.67
N VAL A 29 2.89 -11.06 2.49
CA VAL A 29 3.61 -11.11 1.22
C VAL A 29 2.77 -11.82 0.15
N ASP A 30 2.18 -12.96 0.48
CA ASP A 30 1.30 -13.71 -0.42
C ASP A 30 0.09 -12.86 -0.85
N GLU A 31 -0.64 -12.27 0.09
CA GLU A 31 -1.81 -11.44 -0.25
C GLU A 31 -1.44 -10.17 -1.02
N LEU A 32 -0.30 -9.55 -0.67
CA LEU A 32 0.21 -8.38 -1.37
C LEU A 32 0.58 -8.72 -2.81
N SER A 33 1.30 -9.81 -3.06
CA SER A 33 1.68 -10.24 -4.41
C SER A 33 0.45 -10.40 -5.32
N LEU A 34 -0.58 -11.10 -4.85
CA LEU A 34 -1.84 -11.30 -5.59
C LEU A 34 -2.57 -9.98 -5.89
N LYS A 35 -2.45 -8.99 -5.00
CA LYS A 35 -3.02 -7.66 -5.23
C LYS A 35 -2.19 -6.85 -6.22
N LEU A 36 -0.87 -6.86 -6.10
CA LEU A 36 0.01 -6.17 -7.04
C LEU A 36 -0.16 -6.74 -8.45
N ASP A 37 -0.29 -8.06 -8.61
CA ASP A 37 -0.61 -8.69 -9.90
C ASP A 37 -1.89 -8.09 -10.53
N LYS A 38 -2.97 -8.00 -9.75
CA LYS A 38 -4.25 -7.44 -10.20
C LYS A 38 -4.20 -5.94 -10.50
N ILE A 39 -3.47 -5.16 -9.69
CA ILE A 39 -3.40 -3.70 -9.82
C ILE A 39 -2.53 -3.33 -11.03
N THR A 40 -1.41 -4.04 -11.20
CA THR A 40 -0.39 -3.69 -12.19
C THR A 40 -0.61 -4.40 -13.52
N GLY A 41 -1.29 -5.55 -13.51
CA GLY A 41 -1.45 -6.42 -14.68
C GLY A 41 -0.18 -7.19 -15.04
N TYR A 42 0.83 -7.20 -14.16
CA TYR A 42 2.08 -7.94 -14.33
C TYR A 42 2.17 -9.07 -13.32
N GLU A 43 2.61 -10.24 -13.79
CA GLU A 43 2.95 -11.35 -12.90
C GLU A 43 3.98 -10.90 -11.86
N THR A 44 3.72 -11.24 -10.61
CA THR A 44 4.58 -10.85 -9.49
C THR A 44 5.60 -11.93 -9.15
N GLU A 45 6.84 -11.53 -8.90
CA GLU A 45 7.92 -12.41 -8.46
C GLU A 45 8.29 -12.11 -7.00
N ILE A 46 8.31 -13.12 -6.14
CA ILE A 46 8.63 -12.98 -4.72
C ILE A 46 10.05 -13.52 -4.46
N TYR A 47 10.88 -12.71 -3.83
CA TYR A 47 12.21 -13.10 -3.37
C TYR A 47 12.28 -12.96 -1.86
N GLN A 48 12.75 -14.00 -1.18
CA GLN A 48 13.06 -13.96 0.24
C GLN A 48 14.58 -13.81 0.41
N ASP A 49 15.00 -12.95 1.34
CA ASP A 49 16.41 -12.82 1.67
C ASP A 49 16.93 -14.06 2.42
N MET A 50 18.13 -14.53 2.05
CA MET A 50 18.70 -15.76 2.62
C MET A 50 19.22 -15.57 4.05
N ASP A 51 19.65 -14.36 4.39
CA ASP A 51 20.22 -14.00 5.69
C ASP A 51 19.14 -13.47 6.65
N ASN A 52 18.04 -12.91 6.11
CA ASN A 52 16.88 -12.46 6.87
C ASN A 52 15.57 -13.13 6.38
N PRO A 53 15.08 -14.17 7.06
CA PRO A 53 13.88 -14.91 6.63
C PRO A 53 12.58 -14.09 6.74
N THR A 54 12.62 -12.95 7.43
CA THR A 54 11.46 -12.05 7.54
C THR A 54 11.49 -10.93 6.50
N TYR A 55 12.53 -10.86 5.68
CA TYR A 55 12.66 -9.88 4.61
C TYR A 55 12.29 -10.49 3.27
N TYR A 56 11.37 -9.83 2.58
CA TYR A 56 10.87 -10.21 1.26
C TYR A 56 10.89 -9.01 0.33
N ARG A 57 11.11 -9.28 -0.96
CA ARG A 57 10.98 -8.31 -2.03
C ARG A 57 10.07 -8.87 -3.12
N ILE A 58 9.01 -8.13 -3.44
CA ILE A 58 8.00 -8.49 -4.42
C ILE A 58 8.17 -7.59 -5.63
N TYR A 59 8.47 -8.15 -6.79
CA TYR A 59 8.57 -7.41 -8.05
C TYR A 59 7.26 -7.50 -8.83
N ALA A 60 6.85 -6.38 -9.42
CA ALA A 60 5.76 -6.29 -10.37
C ALA A 60 6.24 -5.45 -11.57
N GLY A 61 6.65 -6.11 -12.65
CA GLY A 61 7.31 -5.45 -13.78
C GLY A 61 8.64 -4.81 -13.38
N CYS A 62 8.77 -3.48 -13.53
CA CYS A 62 10.00 -2.73 -13.19
C CYS A 62 9.94 -2.04 -11.81
N CYS A 63 9.04 -2.47 -10.93
CA CYS A 63 8.87 -1.88 -9.61
C CYS A 63 8.92 -2.98 -8.55
N ALA A 64 9.52 -2.70 -7.39
CA ALA A 64 9.52 -3.62 -6.26
C ALA A 64 8.81 -3.05 -5.02
N VAL A 65 8.39 -3.95 -4.15
CA VAL A 65 7.87 -3.66 -2.80
C VAL A 65 8.64 -4.53 -1.83
N GLU A 66 9.19 -3.93 -0.79
CA GLU A 66 9.96 -4.59 0.25
C GLU A 66 9.06 -4.77 1.48
N VAL A 67 9.05 -5.97 2.05
CA VAL A 67 8.28 -6.30 3.25
C VAL A 67 9.24 -6.92 4.25
N TYR A 68 9.37 -6.32 5.43
CA TYR A 68 10.32 -6.80 6.43
C TYR A 68 9.88 -6.52 7.86
N LEU A 69 10.49 -7.23 8.81
CA LEU A 69 10.31 -6.96 10.23
C LEU A 69 11.42 -6.03 10.73
N GLU A 70 11.03 -4.89 11.32
CA GLU A 70 11.93 -3.95 11.99
C GLU A 70 11.32 -3.53 13.32
N ASP A 71 12.10 -3.54 14.41
CA ASP A 71 11.65 -3.13 15.75
C ASP A 71 10.32 -3.76 16.20
N ASN A 72 10.14 -5.06 15.89
CA ASN A 72 8.91 -5.80 16.17
C ASN A 72 7.67 -5.14 15.54
N LYS A 73 7.83 -4.59 14.34
CA LYS A 73 6.78 -4.05 13.48
C LYS A 73 7.03 -4.48 12.05
N ILE A 74 5.94 -4.73 11.32
CA ILE A 74 6.02 -5.02 9.89
C ILE A 74 6.16 -3.70 9.16
N GLN A 75 7.19 -3.59 8.31
CA GLN A 75 7.42 -2.47 7.40
C GLN A 75 7.09 -2.91 5.97
N VAL A 76 6.55 -1.98 5.19
CA VAL A 76 6.21 -2.18 3.78
C VAL A 76 6.65 -0.95 3.01
N ASP A 77 7.73 -1.09 2.24
CA ASP A 77 8.32 0.01 1.48
C ASP A 77 8.11 -0.19 -0.03
N PHE A 78 7.64 0.86 -0.69
CA PHE A 78 7.41 0.87 -2.13
C PHE A 78 8.56 1.62 -2.82
N ASP A 79 9.15 1.02 -3.86
CA ASP A 79 10.16 1.68 -4.69
C ASP A 79 9.69 3.05 -5.24
N ASN A 80 10.66 3.92 -5.56
CA ASN A 80 10.42 5.26 -6.13
C ASN A 80 9.61 5.28 -7.45
N ASN A 81 9.41 4.13 -8.09
CA ASN A 81 8.60 3.99 -9.30
C ASN A 81 7.09 3.85 -9.02
N TRP A 82 6.70 3.74 -7.75
CA TRP A 82 5.32 3.73 -7.28
C TRP A 82 4.86 5.14 -6.91
N GLN A 83 3.66 5.51 -7.36
CA GLN A 83 2.94 6.67 -6.85
C GLN A 83 1.72 6.20 -6.08
N ILE A 84 1.75 6.39 -4.76
CA ILE A 84 0.63 6.12 -3.88
C ILE A 84 -0.28 7.35 -3.87
N ARG A 85 -1.51 7.21 -4.35
CA ARG A 85 -2.55 8.24 -4.23
C ARG A 85 -3.45 7.90 -3.06
N SER A 86 -3.53 8.80 -2.10
CA SER A 86 -4.60 8.78 -1.11
C SER A 86 -5.92 9.04 -1.83
N SER A 87 -6.94 8.24 -1.54
CA SER A 87 -8.30 8.59 -1.96
C SER A 87 -8.72 9.86 -1.25
N GLU A 88 -8.82 10.95 -2.00
CA GLU A 88 -9.38 12.19 -1.47
C GLU A 88 -10.80 11.92 -0.95
N THR A 89 -10.93 12.07 0.37
CA THR A 89 -12.11 12.30 1.20
C THR A 89 -13.45 12.30 0.45
N LYS A 90 -14.34 11.36 0.81
CA LYS A 90 -15.79 11.46 0.51
C LYS A 90 -16.28 12.88 0.84
N ASN A 91 -16.75 13.58 -0.19
CA ASN A 91 -17.45 14.87 -0.15
C ASN A 91 -18.29 15.06 1.13
N THR A 92 -17.99 16.09 1.91
CA THR A 92 -19.01 16.76 2.72
C THR A 92 -19.27 18.12 2.08
N SER A 93 -20.41 18.21 1.38
CA SER A 93 -20.95 19.41 0.78
C SER A 93 -20.94 20.59 1.76
N GLN A 94 -20.19 21.65 1.45
CA GLN A 94 -20.54 22.99 1.93
C GLN A 94 -21.25 23.74 0.81
N LYS A 95 -22.53 23.97 1.07
CA LYS A 95 -23.50 24.67 0.24
C LYS A 95 -22.99 26.04 -0.19
N THR A 96 -23.27 26.33 -1.44
CA THR A 96 -23.54 27.64 -2.03
C THR A 96 -24.16 28.62 -1.03
N ASN A 97 -23.60 29.82 -0.93
CA ASN A 97 -24.37 31.05 -0.73
C ASN A 97 -23.74 32.18 -1.56
N GLN A 98 -24.28 32.35 -2.76
CA GLN A 98 -24.33 33.65 -3.40
C GLN A 98 -25.30 34.52 -2.59
N GLU A 99 -24.82 35.52 -1.86
CA GLU A 99 -25.64 36.68 -1.51
C GLU A 99 -24.84 37.97 -1.74
N LYS A 100 -25.18 38.60 -2.87
CA LYS A 100 -25.26 40.04 -3.15
C LYS A 100 -24.20 40.96 -2.51
N LEU A 101 -23.31 41.44 -3.38
CA LEU A 101 -22.91 42.85 -3.42
C LEU A 101 -24.18 43.72 -3.47
N GLY A 102 -24.47 44.39 -2.36
CA GLY A 102 -25.47 45.44 -2.25
C GLY A 102 -24.77 46.74 -1.88
N GLU A 103 -24.91 47.73 -2.76
CA GLU A 103 -24.60 49.14 -2.57
C GLU A 103 -25.10 49.66 -1.21
N PHE A 104 -24.25 50.41 -0.49
CA PHE A 104 -24.59 51.64 0.23
C PHE A 104 -23.30 52.42 0.54
#